data_AF-A0A9N9FWW6-F1
#
_entry.id   AF-A0A9N9FWW6-F1
#
_cell.length_a   1.000
_cell.length_b   1.000
_cell.length_c   1.000
_cell.angle_alpha   90.00
_cell.angle_beta   90.00
_cell.angle_gamma   90.00
#
_symmetry.space_group_name_H-M   'P 1'
#
loop_
_entity.id
_entity.type
_entity.pdbx_description
1 polymer ?
#
loop_
_entity_poly.entity_id
_entity_poly.type
_entity_poly.pdbx_seq_one_letter_code
_entity_poly.pdbx_strand_id
1 'polypeptide(L)'
;MPRNFQYKEHLSQERPGGESPNHNIHVSEEPDEIEPTKSQCIEQGLTKELRSSRVIISPVSIEITEHQSSQITTKSLIYLFQNAIRARHEEILSWYYYSDSFENKIIEICRETGVTDKTARTQLYKEMLNHLPGITSGNLRMKTLRAKKIRMLFGKDGVGIEKIKQVSYSIYAISSLTNSQIQNVIKNITSC
;
A
#
# COMPACT_ATOMS: atom_id res chain seq x y z
N MET A 1 15.71 56.22 -19.45
CA MET A 1 14.88 55.12 -19.97
C MET A 1 13.49 55.68 -20.32
N PRO A 2 12.98 55.49 -21.55
CA PRO A 2 11.90 56.30 -22.10
C PRO A 2 10.52 55.59 -22.17
N ARG A 3 9.46 56.39 -22.39
CA ARG A 3 8.13 56.04 -22.93
C ARG A 3 7.40 57.36 -23.23
N ASN A 4 6.58 57.51 -24.27
CA ASN A 4 6.43 56.77 -25.54
C ASN A 4 5.86 57.77 -26.56
N PHE A 5 6.17 57.64 -27.87
CA PHE A 5 5.61 58.53 -28.89
C PHE A 5 4.17 58.14 -29.29
N GLN A 6 3.34 59.14 -29.63
CA GLN A 6 2.10 58.97 -30.41
C GLN A 6 2.47 58.84 -31.92
N TYR A 7 1.66 58.42 -32.91
CA TYR A 7 0.20 58.38 -33.22
C TYR A 7 -0.05 57.21 -34.24
N LYS A 8 -1.20 56.90 -34.88
CA LYS A 8 -2.55 57.50 -35.01
C LYS A 8 -3.65 56.42 -35.29
N GLU A 9 -4.77 56.87 -35.85
CA GLU A 9 -6.02 56.26 -36.35
C GLU A 9 -5.85 55.35 -37.61
N HIS A 10 -6.78 54.49 -38.04
CA HIS A 10 -8.20 54.78 -38.37
C HIS A 10 -9.22 53.64 -38.14
N LEU A 11 -10.49 54.08 -38.10
CA LEU A 11 -11.74 53.35 -37.82
C LEU A 11 -12.47 52.92 -39.11
N SER A 12 -13.16 51.77 -39.08
CA SER A 12 -14.50 51.55 -39.69
C SER A 12 -15.05 50.16 -39.35
N GLN A 13 -16.37 50.06 -39.11
CA GLN A 13 -17.12 48.82 -38.86
C GLN A 13 -17.99 48.46 -40.06
N GLU A 14 -18.13 47.17 -40.42
CA GLU A 14 -19.36 46.61 -41.00
C GLU A 14 -19.58 45.14 -40.55
N ARG A 15 -20.85 44.71 -40.55
CA ARG A 15 -21.44 43.36 -40.38
C ARG A 15 -22.75 43.37 -41.20
N PRO A 16 -23.48 42.25 -41.49
CA PRO A 16 -23.24 40.81 -41.21
C PRO A 16 -23.44 39.88 -42.44
N GLY A 17 -23.42 38.56 -42.24
CA GLY A 17 -24.22 37.61 -43.05
C GLY A 17 -23.47 36.41 -43.63
N GLY A 18 -24.01 35.19 -43.44
CA GLY A 18 -23.52 33.95 -44.05
C GLY A 18 -23.85 32.69 -43.24
N GLU A 19 -24.97 32.04 -43.57
CA GLU A 19 -25.35 30.74 -43.00
C GLU A 19 -24.67 29.57 -43.72
N SER A 20 -24.45 28.46 -43.01
CA SER A 20 -24.51 27.11 -43.57
C SER A 20 -24.77 26.09 -42.45
N PRO A 21 -25.74 25.17 -42.60
CA PRO A 21 -26.09 24.19 -41.57
C PRO A 21 -25.13 23.01 -41.61
N ASN A 22 -24.78 22.45 -40.45
CA ASN A 22 -24.08 21.16 -40.39
C ASN A 22 -24.77 20.18 -39.44
N HIS A 23 -24.75 18.91 -39.84
CA HIS A 23 -25.66 17.88 -39.38
C HIS A 23 -25.22 17.24 -38.04
N ASN A 24 -26.17 16.60 -37.35
CA ASN A 24 -25.98 15.93 -36.06
C ASN A 24 -24.76 14.98 -36.05
N ILE A 25 -23.99 15.05 -34.97
CA ILE A 25 -23.50 13.85 -34.27
C ILE A 25 -23.83 14.01 -32.79
N HIS A 26 -24.87 13.31 -32.33
CA HIS A 26 -25.05 13.04 -30.91
C HIS A 26 -23.95 12.05 -30.52
N VAL A 27 -22.82 12.56 -30.02
CA VAL A 27 -21.84 11.71 -29.35
C VAL A 27 -22.50 11.25 -28.06
N SER A 28 -23.00 10.02 -28.08
CA SER A 28 -23.35 9.33 -26.85
C SER A 28 -22.05 9.12 -26.09
N GLU A 29 -21.87 9.87 -25.00
CA GLU A 29 -20.84 9.60 -24.02
C GLU A 29 -21.13 8.22 -23.41
N GLU A 30 -20.52 7.17 -23.96
CA GLU A 30 -20.32 5.96 -23.17
C GLU A 30 -19.53 6.36 -21.92
N PRO A 31 -19.93 5.91 -20.72
CA PRO A 31 -19.19 6.27 -19.51
C PRO A 31 -17.80 5.67 -19.62
N ASP A 32 -16.77 6.52 -19.71
CA ASP A 32 -15.37 6.12 -19.62
C ASP A 32 -15.21 5.15 -18.45
N GLU A 33 -14.85 3.89 -18.74
CA GLU A 33 -14.47 2.93 -17.71
C GLU A 33 -13.18 3.45 -17.07
N ILE A 34 -13.31 4.24 -16.00
CA ILE A 34 -12.19 4.82 -15.26
C ILE A 34 -11.34 3.66 -14.75
N GLU A 35 -10.19 3.43 -15.42
CA GLU A 35 -9.29 2.34 -15.09
C GLU A 35 -8.94 2.41 -13.59
N PRO A 36 -9.24 1.37 -12.80
CA PRO A 36 -9.05 1.42 -11.36
C PRO A 36 -7.58 1.65 -11.05
N THR A 37 -7.31 2.65 -10.21
CA THR A 37 -5.94 2.95 -9.77
C THR A 37 -5.30 1.73 -9.16
N LYS A 38 -3.97 1.59 -9.30
CA LYS A 38 -3.22 0.43 -8.79
C LYS A 38 -3.52 0.09 -7.31
N SER A 39 -3.82 1.07 -6.46
CA SER A 39 -4.21 0.82 -5.07
C SER A 39 -5.63 0.28 -4.93
N GLN A 40 -6.59 0.69 -5.76
CA GLN A 40 -7.95 0.11 -5.80
C GLN A 40 -7.91 -1.36 -6.23
N CYS A 41 -7.08 -1.71 -7.21
CA CYS A 41 -6.87 -3.12 -7.60
C CYS A 41 -6.32 -3.97 -6.45
N ILE A 42 -5.39 -3.41 -5.65
CA ILE A 42 -4.86 -4.08 -4.45
C ILE A 42 -5.95 -4.19 -3.37
N GLU A 43 -6.74 -3.14 -3.13
CA GLU A 43 -7.83 -3.11 -2.14
C GLU A 43 -8.90 -4.18 -2.44
N GLN A 44 -9.36 -4.25 -3.69
CA GLN A 44 -10.37 -5.22 -4.13
C GLN A 44 -9.84 -6.66 -4.07
N GLY A 45 -8.63 -6.90 -4.58
CA GLY A 45 -8.03 -8.23 -4.57
C GLY A 45 -7.70 -8.74 -3.18
N LEU A 46 -7.17 -7.87 -2.30
CA LEU A 46 -6.90 -8.18 -0.89
C LEU A 46 -8.21 -8.51 -0.14
N THR A 47 -9.28 -7.75 -0.40
CA THR A 47 -10.62 -8.06 0.14
C THR A 47 -11.12 -9.43 -0.33
N LYS A 48 -10.92 -9.78 -1.60
CA LYS A 48 -11.31 -11.08 -2.16
C LYS A 48 -10.55 -12.25 -1.52
N GLU A 49 -9.24 -12.10 -1.33
CA GLU A 49 -8.40 -13.10 -0.64
C GLU A 49 -8.87 -13.33 0.81
N LEU A 50 -9.04 -12.24 1.57
CA LEU A 50 -9.46 -12.27 2.97
C LEU A 50 -10.89 -12.83 3.17
N ARG A 51 -11.78 -12.67 2.19
CA ARG A 51 -13.11 -13.29 2.17
C ARG A 51 -13.07 -14.78 1.88
N SER A 52 -12.19 -15.24 0.97
CA SER A 52 -12.21 -16.65 0.51
C SER A 52 -11.91 -17.65 1.63
N SER A 53 -11.35 -17.22 2.76
CA SER A 53 -11.01 -18.02 3.96
C SER A 53 -10.09 -19.22 3.71
N ARG A 54 -9.59 -19.39 2.48
CA ARG A 54 -8.58 -20.37 2.09
C ARG A 54 -7.21 -19.85 2.49
N VAL A 55 -6.44 -20.72 3.13
CA VAL A 55 -4.99 -20.52 3.28
C VAL A 55 -4.37 -20.69 1.88
N ILE A 56 -3.49 -19.78 1.47
CA ILE A 56 -2.86 -19.83 0.13
C ILE A 56 -1.95 -21.04 -0.02
N ILE A 57 -1.40 -21.51 1.10
CA ILE A 57 -0.46 -22.63 1.15
C ILE A 57 -1.09 -23.75 1.99
N SER A 58 -1.30 -24.91 1.39
CA SER A 58 -1.56 -26.13 2.17
C SER A 58 -0.32 -26.50 2.99
N PRO A 59 -0.45 -27.05 4.21
CA PRO A 59 0.68 -27.72 4.85
C PRO A 59 1.19 -28.80 3.89
N VAL A 60 2.44 -28.66 3.45
CA VAL A 60 3.04 -29.54 2.45
C VAL A 60 3.82 -30.60 3.21
N SER A 61 3.29 -31.83 3.23
CA SER A 61 4.06 -32.99 3.70
C SER A 61 5.06 -33.33 2.60
N ILE A 62 6.35 -33.20 2.90
CA ILE A 62 7.42 -33.49 1.94
C ILE A 62 8.52 -34.28 2.63
N GLU A 63 8.70 -35.50 2.16
CA GLU A 63 10.01 -36.14 2.09
C GLU A 63 10.67 -35.68 0.78
N ILE A 64 11.72 -34.85 0.87
CA ILE A 64 12.65 -34.71 -0.26
C ILE A 64 13.72 -35.78 -0.05
N THR A 65 13.67 -36.85 -0.83
CA THR A 65 14.85 -37.69 -0.99
C THR A 65 15.89 -36.89 -1.78
N GLU A 66 17.03 -36.58 -1.16
CA GLU A 66 18.08 -35.67 -1.67
C GLU A 66 18.85 -36.22 -2.90
N HIS A 67 18.29 -37.18 -3.63
CA HIS A 67 18.95 -37.82 -4.77
C HIS A 67 18.79 -36.98 -6.05
N GLN A 68 19.74 -36.04 -6.18
CA GLN A 68 20.46 -35.71 -7.40
C GLN A 68 19.76 -36.07 -8.72
N SER A 69 18.89 -35.18 -9.20
CA SER A 69 18.54 -35.10 -10.62
C SER A 69 18.70 -33.65 -11.07
N SER A 70 19.42 -33.46 -12.17
CA SER A 70 19.77 -32.14 -12.73
C SER A 70 18.60 -31.43 -13.44
N GLN A 71 17.39 -32.00 -13.39
CA GLN A 71 16.20 -31.45 -14.03
C GLN A 71 15.28 -30.74 -13.02
N ILE A 72 15.02 -29.45 -13.28
CA ILE A 72 13.98 -28.69 -12.58
C ILE A 72 12.62 -29.32 -12.92
N THR A 73 11.89 -29.77 -11.91
CA THR A 73 10.55 -30.34 -12.06
C THR A 73 9.48 -29.32 -11.71
N THR A 74 8.26 -29.50 -12.23
CA THR A 74 7.08 -28.71 -11.81
C THR A 74 6.87 -28.76 -10.30
N LYS A 75 7.16 -29.89 -9.64
CA LYS A 75 7.11 -30.03 -8.18
C LYS A 75 8.12 -29.11 -7.48
N SER A 76 9.36 -29.02 -7.97
CA SER A 76 10.35 -28.09 -7.41
C SER A 76 9.96 -26.62 -7.59
N LEU A 77 9.33 -26.26 -8.72
CA LEU A 77 8.83 -24.89 -8.93
C LEU A 77 7.68 -24.54 -7.98
N ILE A 78 6.74 -25.48 -7.77
CA ILE A 78 5.64 -25.31 -6.79
C ILE A 78 6.22 -25.14 -5.37
N TYR A 79 7.21 -25.95 -4.99
CA TYR A 79 7.86 -25.85 -3.68
C TYR A 79 8.55 -24.50 -3.47
N LEU A 80 9.34 -24.04 -4.44
CA LEU A 80 10.00 -22.72 -4.39
C LEU A 80 8.98 -21.57 -4.30
N PHE A 81 7.88 -21.65 -5.07
CA PHE A 81 6.79 -20.67 -4.99
C PHE A 81 6.16 -20.65 -3.59
N GLN A 82 5.82 -21.82 -3.02
CA GLN A 82 5.28 -21.91 -1.67
C GLN A 82 6.25 -21.33 -0.62
N ASN A 83 7.54 -21.64 -0.70
CA ASN A 83 8.54 -21.05 0.20
C ASN A 83 8.60 -19.53 0.09
N ALA A 84 8.50 -18.96 -1.12
CA ALA A 84 8.44 -17.51 -1.31
C ALA A 84 7.18 -16.87 -0.71
N ILE A 85 6.05 -17.58 -0.65
CA ILE A 85 4.85 -17.10 0.06
C ILE A 85 5.01 -17.27 1.59
N ARG A 86 5.62 -18.36 2.09
CA ARG A 86 5.91 -18.54 3.53
C ARG A 86 6.80 -17.41 4.06
N ALA A 87 7.93 -17.15 3.40
CA ALA A 87 8.85 -16.06 3.75
C ALA A 87 8.17 -14.67 3.70
N ARG A 88 7.19 -14.47 2.80
CA ARG A 88 6.37 -13.25 2.75
C ARG A 88 5.41 -13.14 3.93
N HIS A 89 4.80 -14.24 4.38
CA HIS A 89 3.97 -14.26 5.59
C HIS A 89 4.80 -13.96 6.84
N GLU A 90 6.01 -14.53 6.94
CA GLU A 90 6.99 -14.25 7.99
C GLU A 90 7.47 -12.78 7.98
N GLU A 91 7.71 -12.19 6.80
CA GLU A 91 8.00 -10.76 6.67
C GLU A 91 6.85 -9.90 7.22
N ILE A 92 5.61 -10.14 6.75
CA ILE A 92 4.42 -9.39 7.21
C ILE A 92 4.24 -9.51 8.73
N LEU A 93 4.42 -10.72 9.27
CA LEU A 93 4.32 -11.01 10.71
C LEU A 93 5.41 -10.29 11.52
N SER A 94 6.64 -10.25 11.02
CA SER A 94 7.76 -9.54 11.65
C SER A 94 7.50 -8.03 11.72
N TRP A 95 6.99 -7.44 10.63
CA TRP A 95 6.62 -6.02 10.60
C TRP A 95 5.37 -5.70 11.44
N TYR A 96 4.43 -6.63 11.57
CA TYR A 96 3.31 -6.52 12.50
C TYR A 96 3.80 -6.41 13.95
N TYR A 97 4.59 -7.39 14.42
CA TYR A 97 5.10 -7.40 15.79
C TYR A 97 6.05 -6.24 16.08
N TYR A 98 6.87 -5.84 15.10
CA TYR A 98 7.67 -4.62 15.19
C TYR A 98 6.80 -3.40 15.45
N SER A 99 5.74 -3.19 14.68
CA SER A 99 4.88 -2.02 14.86
C SER A 99 4.10 -2.04 16.18
N ASP A 100 3.67 -3.20 16.67
CA ASP A 100 2.95 -3.28 17.94
C ASP A 100 3.90 -3.04 19.12
N SER A 101 5.04 -3.73 19.14
CA SER A 101 6.10 -3.55 20.15
C SER A 101 6.64 -2.12 20.17
N PHE A 102 6.77 -1.47 19.00
CA PHE A 102 7.18 -0.08 18.90
C PHE A 102 6.18 0.84 19.62
N GLU A 103 4.88 0.77 19.30
CA GLU A 103 3.88 1.64 19.95
C GLU A 103 3.73 1.33 21.45
N ASN A 104 3.85 0.06 21.86
CA ASN A 104 3.89 -0.32 23.28
C ASN A 104 5.10 0.30 24.00
N LYS A 105 6.29 0.30 23.38
CA LYS A 105 7.49 0.94 23.95
C LYS A 105 7.37 2.48 24.01
N ILE A 106 6.62 3.10 23.10
CA ILE A 106 6.28 4.54 23.21
C ILE A 106 5.39 4.80 24.43
N ILE A 107 4.37 3.99 24.66
CA ILE A 107 3.49 4.11 25.85
C ILE A 107 4.30 3.94 27.14
N GLU A 108 5.20 2.96 27.18
CA GLU A 108 6.13 2.70 28.28
C GLU A 108 7.01 3.93 28.59
N ILE A 109 7.72 4.47 27.59
CA ILE A 109 8.56 5.67 27.73
C ILE A 109 7.74 6.87 28.21
N CYS A 110 6.58 7.14 27.60
CA CYS A 110 5.71 8.24 28.00
C CYS A 110 5.23 8.12 29.46
N ARG A 111 4.90 6.90 29.92
CA ARG A 111 4.49 6.62 31.29
C ARG A 111 5.63 6.81 32.29
N GLU A 112 6.84 6.37 31.95
CA GLU A 112 7.98 6.34 32.87
C GLU A 112 8.71 7.68 32.97
N THR A 113 8.78 8.44 31.88
CA THR A 113 9.52 9.72 31.85
C THR A 113 8.64 10.95 31.75
N GLY A 114 7.32 10.80 31.60
CA GLY A 114 6.36 11.90 31.45
C GLY A 114 6.52 12.73 30.17
N VAL A 115 7.31 12.26 29.20
CA VAL A 115 7.60 13.01 27.96
C VAL A 115 6.47 12.88 26.95
N THR A 116 6.35 13.86 26.05
CA THR A 116 5.40 13.77 24.94
C THR A 116 5.72 12.58 24.02
N ASP A 117 4.68 12.00 23.42
CA ASP A 117 4.75 10.95 22.40
C ASP A 117 5.75 11.27 21.25
N LYS A 118 5.83 12.53 20.82
CA LYS A 118 6.81 13.02 19.83
C LYS A 118 8.26 12.89 20.35
N THR A 119 8.48 13.20 21.62
CA THR A 119 9.78 13.07 22.29
C THR A 119 10.15 11.60 22.45
N ALA A 120 9.23 10.76 22.95
CA ALA A 120 9.43 9.32 23.12
C ALA A 120 9.79 8.64 21.78
N ARG A 121 9.06 8.93 20.70
CA ARG A 121 9.42 8.41 19.36
C ARG A 121 10.80 8.89 18.91
N THR A 122 11.17 10.14 19.21
CA THR A 122 12.49 10.67 18.86
C THR A 122 13.62 10.00 19.65
N GLN A 123 13.39 9.65 20.91
CA GLN A 123 14.32 8.89 21.74
C GLN A 123 14.47 7.45 21.22
N LEU A 124 13.36 6.71 21.06
CA LEU A 124 13.38 5.33 20.59
C LEU A 124 14.00 5.20 19.19
N TYR A 125 13.74 6.14 18.27
CA TYR A 125 14.42 6.15 16.97
C TYR A 125 15.94 6.35 17.09
N LYS A 126 16.43 7.16 18.03
CA LYS A 126 17.88 7.32 18.25
C LYS A 126 18.50 6.05 18.81
N GLU A 127 17.86 5.46 19.83
CA GLU A 127 18.28 4.20 20.44
C GLU A 127 18.38 3.07 19.40
N MET A 128 17.34 2.87 18.59
CA MET A 128 17.35 1.91 17.49
C MET A 128 18.48 2.16 16.48
N LEU A 129 18.75 3.42 16.12
CA LEU A 129 19.79 3.76 15.13
C LEU A 129 21.21 3.45 15.63
N ASN A 130 21.46 3.51 16.95
CA ASN A 130 22.74 3.10 17.54
C ASN A 130 23.06 1.61 17.26
N HIS A 131 22.03 0.78 17.06
CA HIS A 131 22.15 -0.64 16.73
C HIS A 131 21.93 -0.95 15.23
N LEU A 132 21.64 0.07 14.41
CA LEU A 132 21.35 -0.06 12.97
C LEU A 132 22.20 0.92 12.14
N PRO A 133 23.54 0.84 12.18
CA PRO A 133 24.44 1.83 11.56
C PRO A 133 24.30 1.97 10.04
N GLY A 134 23.78 0.94 9.36
CA GLY A 134 23.48 0.98 7.92
C GLY A 134 22.13 1.60 7.53
N ILE A 135 21.31 2.03 8.49
CA ILE A 135 19.95 2.54 8.26
C ILE A 135 19.88 4.03 8.59
N THR A 136 19.34 4.83 7.66
CA THR A 136 19.13 6.27 7.92
C THR A 136 17.85 6.50 8.74
N SER A 137 17.82 7.59 9.52
CA SER A 137 16.63 7.99 10.29
C SER A 137 15.36 8.11 9.43
N GLY A 138 15.49 8.62 8.20
CA GLY A 138 14.38 8.68 7.24
C GLY A 138 13.88 7.30 6.80
N ASN A 139 14.79 6.36 6.52
CA ASN A 139 14.45 4.98 6.15
C ASN A 139 13.75 4.25 7.31
N LEU A 140 14.27 4.35 8.53
CA LEU A 140 13.66 3.76 9.73
C LEU A 140 12.24 4.29 9.98
N ARG A 141 12.04 5.61 9.94
CA ARG A 141 10.71 6.25 10.05
C ARG A 141 9.76 5.76 8.95
N MET A 142 10.22 5.69 7.71
CA MET A 142 9.42 5.21 6.57
C MET A 142 9.00 3.73 6.75
N LYS A 143 9.91 2.87 7.21
CA LYS A 143 9.61 1.46 7.53
C LYS A 143 8.60 1.36 8.68
N THR A 144 8.73 2.19 9.71
CA THR A 144 7.77 2.24 10.83
C THR A 144 6.38 2.70 10.40
N LEU A 145 6.29 3.70 9.50
CA LEU A 145 5.01 4.12 8.91
C LEU A 145 4.37 3.01 8.05
N ARG A 146 5.16 2.24 7.30
CA ARG A 146 4.66 1.06 6.56
C ARG A 146 4.18 -0.04 7.51
N ALA A 147 4.96 -0.35 8.54
CA ALA A 147 4.62 -1.33 9.56
C ALA A 147 3.32 -0.98 10.31
N LYS A 148 3.10 0.32 10.60
CA LYS A 148 1.85 0.81 11.20
C LYS A 148 0.61 0.52 10.36
N LYS A 149 0.70 0.53 9.03
CA LYS A 149 -0.40 0.11 8.14
C LYS A 149 -0.67 -1.40 8.23
N ILE A 150 0.37 -2.22 8.36
CA ILE A 150 0.23 -3.67 8.57
C ILE A 150 -0.44 -3.97 9.92
N ARG A 151 0.00 -3.29 10.99
CA ARG A 151 -0.66 -3.36 12.30
C ARG A 151 -2.11 -2.90 12.25
N MET A 152 -2.43 -1.86 11.48
CA MET A 152 -3.81 -1.39 11.34
C MET A 152 -4.69 -2.42 10.62
N LEU A 153 -4.17 -3.11 9.59
CA LEU A 153 -4.92 -4.14 8.87
C LEU A 153 -5.08 -5.44 9.68
N PHE A 154 -4.01 -5.99 10.26
CA PHE A 154 -3.99 -7.31 10.90
C PHE A 154 -4.02 -7.26 12.45
N GLY A 155 -4.17 -6.08 13.04
CA GLY A 155 -4.23 -5.89 14.48
C GLY A 155 -5.58 -6.19 15.10
N LYS A 156 -5.67 -5.90 16.40
CA LYS A 156 -6.85 -6.14 17.24
C LYS A 156 -8.14 -5.52 16.68
N ASP A 157 -8.03 -4.32 16.11
CA ASP A 157 -9.14 -3.56 15.54
C ASP A 157 -9.24 -3.75 14.00
N GLY A 158 -8.50 -4.72 13.45
CA GLY A 158 -8.42 -5.04 12.03
C GLY A 158 -9.11 -6.36 11.68
N VAL A 159 -8.55 -7.09 10.70
CA VAL A 159 -9.06 -8.40 10.27
C VAL A 159 -8.51 -9.60 11.05
N GLY A 160 -7.59 -9.38 11.99
CA GLY A 160 -6.91 -10.44 12.76
C GLY A 160 -5.57 -10.88 12.18
N ILE A 161 -4.66 -11.31 13.07
CA ILE A 161 -3.30 -11.76 12.73
C ILE A 161 -3.31 -13.09 11.97
N GLU A 162 -4.25 -13.97 12.29
CA GLU A 162 -4.45 -15.28 11.68
C GLU A 162 -4.88 -15.20 10.21
N LYS A 163 -5.31 -14.03 9.74
CA LYS A 163 -5.58 -13.74 8.32
C LYS A 163 -4.33 -13.52 7.47
N ILE A 164 -3.14 -13.30 8.04
CA ILE A 164 -1.89 -13.12 7.24
C ILE A 164 -1.64 -14.31 6.31
N LYS A 165 -1.93 -15.55 6.76
CA LYS A 165 -1.80 -16.78 5.93
C LYS A 165 -2.75 -16.86 4.72
N GLN A 166 -3.72 -15.94 4.63
CA GLN A 166 -4.72 -15.86 3.56
C GLN A 166 -4.36 -14.81 2.50
N VAL A 167 -3.31 -13.99 2.68
CA VAL A 167 -2.96 -12.91 1.73
C VAL A 167 -1.73 -13.25 0.88
N SER A 168 -1.77 -12.97 -0.41
CA SER A 168 -0.65 -13.14 -1.34
C SER A 168 0.13 -11.84 -1.54
N TYR A 169 -0.48 -10.70 -1.26
CA TYR A 169 0.11 -9.38 -1.45
C TYR A 169 1.38 -9.17 -0.62
N SER A 170 2.39 -8.54 -1.23
CA SER A 170 3.62 -8.16 -0.53
C SER A 170 3.38 -7.02 0.46
N ILE A 171 4.26 -6.86 1.45
CA ILE A 171 4.16 -5.74 2.40
C ILE A 171 4.19 -4.37 1.71
N TYR A 172 4.91 -4.25 0.59
CA TYR A 172 4.94 -3.03 -0.22
C TYR A 172 3.59 -2.74 -0.89
N ALA A 173 2.89 -3.77 -1.38
CA ALA A 173 1.54 -3.63 -1.93
C ALA A 173 0.53 -3.23 -0.83
N ILE A 174 0.51 -3.95 0.29
CA ILE A 174 -0.42 -3.67 1.40
C ILE A 174 -0.16 -2.27 1.99
N SER A 175 1.11 -1.91 2.23
CA SER A 175 1.44 -0.58 2.77
C SER A 175 1.32 0.57 1.76
N SER A 176 1.06 0.29 0.48
CA SER A 176 0.72 1.32 -0.51
C SER A 176 -0.71 1.84 -0.36
N LEU A 177 -1.64 1.03 0.17
CA LEU A 177 -3.03 1.41 0.44
C LEU A 177 -3.10 2.62 1.37
N THR A 178 -4.02 3.54 1.11
CA THR A 178 -4.29 4.63 2.07
C THR A 178 -4.96 4.09 3.35
N ASN A 179 -4.97 4.88 4.43
CA ASN A 179 -5.62 4.45 5.66
C ASN A 179 -7.13 4.23 5.46
N SER A 180 -7.78 5.03 4.60
CA SER A 180 -9.19 4.85 4.23
C SER A 180 -9.42 3.50 3.54
N GLN A 181 -8.58 3.15 2.56
CA GLN A 181 -8.68 1.86 1.86
C GLN A 181 -8.45 0.67 2.78
N ILE A 182 -7.53 0.76 3.75
CA ILE A 182 -7.35 -0.30 4.76
C ILE A 182 -8.62 -0.43 5.63
N GLN A 183 -9.23 0.68 6.04
CA GLN A 183 -10.51 0.65 6.78
C GLN A 183 -11.67 0.10 5.94
N ASN A 184 -11.71 0.38 4.63
CA ASN A 184 -12.66 -0.25 3.71
C ASN A 184 -12.46 -1.77 3.66
N VAL A 185 -11.22 -2.26 3.55
CA VAL A 185 -10.92 -3.70 3.58
C VAL A 185 -11.42 -4.30 4.90
N ILE A 186 -11.04 -3.72 6.05
CA ILE A 186 -11.48 -4.21 7.37
C ILE A 186 -13.00 -4.30 7.44
N LYS A 187 -13.70 -3.20 7.15
CA LYS A 187 -15.17 -3.13 7.14
C LYS A 187 -15.79 -4.21 6.23
N ASN A 188 -15.23 -4.44 5.05
CA ASN A 188 -15.70 -5.46 4.11
C ASN A 188 -15.50 -6.91 4.57
N ILE A 189 -14.63 -7.15 5.56
CA ILE A 189 -14.36 -8.47 6.14
C ILE A 189 -15.10 -8.67 7.47
N THR A 190 -15.24 -7.62 8.29
CA THR A 190 -15.83 -7.69 9.64
C THR A 190 -17.32 -7.36 9.70
N SER A 191 -17.92 -6.84 8.63
CA SER A 191 -19.38 -6.62 8.53
C SER A 191 -20.13 -7.84 7.96
N CYS A 192 -19.62 -9.05 8.21
CA CYS A 192 -20.16 -10.33 7.71
C CYS A 192 -20.35 -11.31 8.86
#